data_AF-A0A7W6BU60-F1
#
_entry.id   AF-A0A7W6BU60-F1
#
_cell.length_a   1.000
_cell.length_b   1.000
_cell.length_c   1.000
_cell.angle_alpha   90.00
_cell.angle_beta   90.00
_cell.angle_gamma   90.00
#
_symmetry.space_group_name_H-M   'P 1'
#
loop_
_entity.id
_entity.type
_entity.pdbx_description
1 polymer ?
#
loop_
_entity_poly.entity_id
_entity_poly.type
_entity_poly.pdbx_seq_one_letter_code
_entity_poly.pdbx_strand_id
1 'polypeptide(L)'
;MAVAHLRRSGGSRIMTMPASVVERAEKSGFMLDSVDVDFDELSKRIVIVSIKPRYKLEDLLAQCDPDAPLTAEEEAWFADGPMGSEEI
;
A
#
# COMPACT_ATOMS: atom_id res chain seq x y z
N MET A 1 18.45 -15.86 -7.51
CA MET A 1 18.49 -14.56 -8.21
C MET A 1 17.50 -14.64 -9.37
N ALA A 2 16.50 -13.77 -9.42
CA ALA A 2 15.49 -13.82 -10.47
C ALA A 2 15.92 -12.92 -11.63
N VAL A 3 15.76 -13.40 -12.87
CA VAL A 3 16.11 -12.67 -14.10
C VAL A 3 14.80 -12.31 -14.81
N ALA A 4 14.67 -11.07 -15.24
CA ALA A 4 13.55 -10.60 -16.05
C ALA A 4 14.08 -10.02 -17.36
N HIS A 5 13.39 -10.32 -18.46
CA HIS A 5 13.75 -9.82 -19.78
C HIS A 5 12.89 -8.60 -20.13
N LEU A 6 13.54 -7.51 -20.55
CA LEU A 6 12.86 -6.29 -20.97
C LEU A 6 12.47 -6.41 -22.44
N ARG A 7 11.21 -6.10 -22.76
CA ARG A 7 10.70 -6.01 -24.13
C ARG A 7 10.37 -4.57 -24.50
N ARG A 8 10.38 -4.23 -25.79
CA ARG A 8 9.94 -2.91 -26.26
C ARG A 8 8.42 -2.78 -26.19
N SER A 9 7.96 -1.60 -25.80
CA SER A 9 6.58 -1.15 -25.92
C SER A 9 6.59 0.33 -26.28
N GLY A 10 6.38 0.66 -27.56
CA GLY A 10 6.55 2.02 -28.06
C GLY A 10 7.97 2.56 -27.80
N GLY A 11 8.04 3.75 -27.19
CA GLY A 11 9.29 4.39 -26.76
C GLY A 11 9.88 3.83 -25.44
N SER A 12 9.20 2.88 -24.80
CA SER A 12 9.55 2.39 -23.46
C SER A 12 10.02 0.93 -23.47
N ARG A 13 10.66 0.52 -22.38
CA ARG A 13 10.96 -0.89 -22.09
C ARG A 13 10.08 -1.34 -20.93
N ILE A 14 9.44 -2.51 -21.08
CA ILE A 14 8.62 -3.11 -20.04
C ILE A 14 9.19 -4.48 -19.68
N MET A 15 9.05 -4.89 -18.42
CA MET A 15 9.38 -6.24 -17.96
C MET A 15 8.25 -6.81 -17.11
N THR A 16 8.11 -8.13 -17.13
CA THR A 16 7.31 -8.84 -16.14
C THR A 16 8.17 -9.04 -14.89
N MET A 17 7.65 -8.66 -13.73
CA MET A 17 8.33 -8.88 -12.46
C MET A 17 8.18 -10.35 -12.03
N PRO A 18 9.27 -11.07 -11.69
CA PRO A 18 9.18 -12.44 -11.20
C PRO A 18 8.39 -12.52 -9.89
N ALA A 19 7.55 -13.55 -9.72
CA ALA A 19 6.67 -13.69 -8.55
C ALA A 19 7.44 -13.63 -7.22
N SER A 20 8.64 -14.21 -7.15
CA SER A 20 9.50 -14.17 -5.97
C SER A 20 10.04 -12.78 -5.60
N VAL A 21 9.99 -11.82 -6.53
CA VAL A 21 10.30 -10.41 -6.26
C VAL A 21 9.06 -9.71 -5.73
N VAL A 22 7.90 -9.95 -6.35
CA VAL A 22 6.60 -9.39 -5.92
C VAL A 22 6.29 -9.80 -4.48
N GLU A 23 6.36 -11.09 -4.16
CA GLU A 23 6.07 -11.60 -2.82
C GLU A 23 6.97 -10.97 -1.74
N ARG A 24 8.26 -10.74 -2.06
CA ARG A 24 9.18 -10.10 -1.12
C ARG A 24 8.92 -8.61 -0.96
N ALA A 25 8.49 -7.92 -2.01
CA ALA A 25 8.11 -6.52 -1.97
C ALA A 25 6.83 -6.31 -1.14
N GLU A 26 5.81 -7.15 -1.35
CA GLU A 26 4.56 -7.07 -0.58
C GLU A 26 4.81 -7.36 0.91
N LYS A 27 5.61 -8.38 1.23
CA LYS A 27 6.00 -8.70 2.62
C LYS A 27 6.78 -7.59 3.31
N SER A 28 7.48 -6.72 2.57
CA SER A 28 8.17 -5.56 3.14
C SER A 28 7.30 -4.31 3.21
N GLY A 29 6.04 -4.37 2.77
CA GLY A 29 5.13 -3.23 2.68
C GLY A 29 5.46 -2.28 1.51
N PHE A 30 6.20 -2.75 0.51
CA PHE A 30 6.49 -1.99 -0.70
C PHE A 30 5.30 -2.08 -1.66
N MET A 31 4.71 -0.92 -1.97
CA MET A 31 3.58 -0.83 -2.91
C MET A 31 4.08 -0.77 -4.35
N LEU A 32 3.71 -1.77 -5.16
CA LEU A 32 4.13 -1.91 -6.56
C LEU A 32 3.22 -1.17 -7.56
N ASP A 33 2.02 -0.76 -7.13
CA ASP A 33 1.00 -0.16 -8.00
C ASP A 33 1.37 1.25 -8.48
N SER A 34 2.21 1.95 -7.72
CA SER A 34 2.69 3.29 -8.06
C SER A 34 4.12 3.43 -7.57
N VAL A 35 5.03 3.49 -8.53
CA VAL A 35 6.47 3.54 -8.28
C VAL A 35 7.11 4.66 -9.08
N ASP A 36 8.09 5.30 -8.46
CA ASP A 36 9.03 6.16 -9.16
C ASP A 36 10.21 5.29 -9.62
N VAL A 37 10.70 5.55 -10.83
CA VAL A 37 11.77 4.76 -11.46
C VAL A 37 12.86 5.71 -11.94
N ASP A 38 14.04 5.57 -11.35
CA ASP A 38 15.20 6.38 -11.67
C ASP A 38 16.40 5.49 -12.04
N PHE A 39 17.39 6.08 -12.71
CA PHE A 39 18.65 5.43 -13.04
C PHE A 39 19.81 6.09 -12.29
N ASP A 40 20.35 5.37 -11.33
CA ASP A 40 21.53 5.80 -10.59
C ASP A 40 22.79 5.61 -11.47
N GLU A 41 23.36 6.73 -11.91
CA GLU A 41 24.51 6.72 -12.82
C GLU A 41 25.80 6.17 -12.20
N LEU A 42 25.96 6.23 -10.88
CA LEU A 42 27.17 5.79 -10.19
C LEU A 42 27.20 4.27 -10.05
N SER A 43 26.12 3.70 -9.55
CA SER A 43 25.95 2.27 -9.33
C SER A 43 25.47 1.51 -10.58
N LYS A 44 25.06 2.23 -11.63
CA LYS A 44 24.48 1.69 -12.87
C LYS A 44 23.26 0.79 -12.58
N ARG A 45 22.40 1.24 -11.66
CA ARG A 45 21.21 0.50 -11.23
C ARG A 45 19.94 1.28 -11.53
N ILE A 46 18.88 0.53 -11.85
CA ILE A 46 17.52 1.07 -11.82
C ILE A 46 17.06 1.05 -10.37
N VAL A 47 16.65 2.20 -9.87
CA VAL A 47 16.09 2.37 -8.52
C VAL A 47 14.60 2.51 -8.67
N ILE A 48 13.86 1.69 -7.92
CA ILE A 48 12.40 1.71 -7.89
C ILE A 48 11.98 2.10 -6.47
N VAL A 49 11.24 3.19 -6.34
CA VAL A 49 10.79 3.71 -5.05
C VAL A 49 9.27 3.68 -5.01
N SER A 50 8.68 3.06 -3.97
CA SER A 50 7.23 3.04 -3.80
C SER A 50 6.73 4.46 -3.53
N ILE A 51 5.80 4.93 -4.34
CA ILE A 51 5.12 6.21 -4.11
C ILE A 51 4.02 5.92 -3.10
N LYS A 52 4.26 6.29 -1.83
CA LYS A 52 3.19 6.27 -0.83
C LYS A 52 2.26 7.45 -1.12
N PRO A 53 0.95 7.23 -1.30
CA PRO A 53 0.01 8.35 -1.41
C PRO A 53 0.12 9.20 -0.15
N ARG A 54 0.39 10.49 -0.34
CA ARG A 54 0.41 11.46 0.75
C ARG A 54 -0.99 12.04 0.83
N TYR A 55 -1.76 11.57 1.80
CA TYR A 55 -3.06 12.14 2.10
C TYR A 55 -2.90 13.36 2.99
N LYS A 56 -3.70 14.40 2.75
CA LYS A 56 -3.95 15.40 3.78
C LYS A 56 -5.14 14.96 4.63
N LEU A 57 -5.09 15.27 5.92
CA LEU A 57 -6.18 14.98 6.84
C LEU A 57 -7.51 15.61 6.36
N GLU A 58 -7.44 16.83 5.82
CA GLU A 58 -8.60 17.55 5.27
C GLU A 58 -9.31 16.75 4.15
N ASP A 59 -8.54 16.14 3.24
CA ASP A 59 -9.07 15.39 2.09
C ASP A 59 -9.73 14.08 2.54
N LEU A 60 -9.22 13.46 3.60
CA LEU A 60 -9.80 12.24 4.17
C LEU A 60 -11.09 12.54 4.94
N LEU A 61 -11.09 13.59 5.76
CA LEU A 61 -12.27 13.99 6.53
C LEU A 61 -13.40 14.48 5.62
N ALA A 62 -13.09 15.11 4.49
CA ALA A 62 -14.08 15.53 3.50
C ALA A 62 -14.88 14.37 2.89
N GLN A 63 -14.39 13.13 3.00
CA GLN A 63 -15.08 11.92 2.53
C GLN A 63 -16.00 11.32 3.60
N CYS A 64 -15.93 11.78 4.84
CA CYS A 64 -16.75 11.31 5.95
C CYS A 64 -18.02 12.19 6.08
N ASP A 65 -19.16 11.54 6.32
CA ASP A 65 -20.38 12.22 6.77
C ASP A 65 -20.38 12.27 8.30
N PRO A 66 -20.25 13.46 8.93
CA PRO A 66 -20.22 13.59 10.38
C PRO A 66 -21.56 13.25 11.06
N ASP A 67 -22.64 13.27 10.29
CA ASP A 67 -23.99 12.96 10.76
C ASP A 67 -24.42 11.54 10.35
N ALA A 68 -23.48 10.72 9.85
CA ALA A 68 -23.75 9.34 9.49
C ALA A 68 -24.34 8.58 10.70
N PRO A 69 -25.51 7.92 10.53
CA PRO A 69 -26.09 7.15 11.63
C PRO A 69 -25.21 5.94 11.95
N LEU A 70 -25.14 5.59 13.23
CA LEU A 70 -24.48 4.36 13.67
C LEU A 70 -25.22 3.16 13.05
N THR A 71 -24.44 2.21 12.55
CA THR A 71 -24.96 0.91 12.15
C THR A 71 -25.31 0.08 13.39
N ALA A 72 -26.20 -0.91 13.22
CA ALA A 72 -26.57 -1.81 14.32
C ALA A 72 -25.37 -2.57 14.92
N GLU A 73 -24.33 -2.84 14.13
CA GLU A 73 -23.09 -3.44 14.61
C GLU A 73 -22.31 -2.48 15.52
N GLU A 74 -22.18 -1.22 15.11
CA GLU A 74 -21.52 -0.20 15.92
C GLU A 74 -22.29 0.07 17.21
N GLU A 75 -23.63 0.17 17.15
CA GLU A 75 -24.47 0.30 18.34
C GLU A 75 -24.30 -0.87 19.30
N ALA A 76 -24.26 -2.10 18.78
CA ALA A 76 -24.02 -3.29 19.61
C ALA A 76 -22.63 -3.25 20.26
N TRP A 77 -21.60 -2.79 19.54
CA TRP A 77 -20.25 -2.67 20.08
C TRP A 77 -20.14 -1.56 21.14
N PHE A 78 -20.79 -0.41 20.94
CA PHE A 78 -20.85 0.67 21.93
C PHE A 78 -21.66 0.29 23.19
N ALA A 79 -22.68 -0.56 23.02
CA ALA A 79 -23.48 -1.07 24.13
C ALA A 79 -22.83 -2.24 24.86
N ASP A 80 -21.75 -2.83 24.31
CA ASP A 80 -21.08 -3.96 24.92
C ASP A 80 -20.29 -3.52 26.16
N GLY A 81 -20.43 -4.31 27.22
CA GLY A 81 -19.78 -4.05 28.49
C GLY A 81 -18.35 -4.60 28.51
N PRO A 82 -17.56 -4.28 29.55
CA PRO A 82 -16.30 -4.97 29.77
C PRO A 82 -16.55 -6.47 29.96
N MET A 83 -16.10 -7.27 28.99
CA MET A 83 -16.17 -8.75 29.01
C MET A 83 -14.99 -9.40 29.77
N GLY A 84 -14.00 -8.60 30.20
CA GLY A 84 -12.81 -9.10 30.89
C GLY A 84 -13.13 -9.61 32.29
N SER A 85 -12.84 -10.89 32.56
CA SER A 85 -12.84 -11.48 33.91
C SER A 85 -11.43 -11.49 34.52
N GLU A 86 -10.68 -10.40 34.35
CA GLU A 86 -9.40 -10.26 35.03
C GLU A 86 -9.69 -9.98 36.52
N GLU A 87 -9.46 -10.98 37.37
CA GLU A 87 -9.64 -10.84 38.82
C GLU A 87 -8.73 -9.72 39.37
N ILE A 88 -9.31 -8.86 40.22
CA ILE A 88 -8.64 -7.77 40.95
C ILE A 88 -7.90 -8.32 42.17
#